data_AF-A0A7D8YZN1-F1
#
_entry.id   AF-A0A7D8YZN1-F1
#
_cell.length_a   1.000
_cell.length_b   1.000
_cell.length_c   1.000
_cell.angle_alpha   90.00
_cell.angle_beta   90.00
_cell.angle_gamma   90.00
#
_symmetry.space_group_name_H-M   'P 1'
#
loop_
_entity.id
_entity.type
_entity.pdbx_description
1 polymer ?
#
loop_
_entity_poly.entity_id
_entity_poly.type
_entity_poly.pdbx_seq_one_letter_code
_entity_poly.pdbx_strand_id
1 'polypeptide(L)'
;MNSPSDQELVEAITKLRPDHPHLGRLKLLSLLKETHSWTLSEQRLKKCLDKNNLNAQPESEGPLPRDEKFNEVVKDAFVDFKTREREFLLALSKPQSEKVSNGYTSDSTYAACHMRHYVEVLLSLQGIKPCTLFAHATAQDIFTEMIQVCLKPVIKKYQLARYGFHLQQITHPMPTTAHQGFQDAWVFADTRSPLWPEVKQVFLTPNKGKADEDRVGKALGYPIDRAVGIASSRSSFCAVDMTEMHDMKSSIHITGYEFFTGTGEDHLADILMHFDRCRRAARDVGTKLEMDLSNNKKLRALCE
;
A
#
# COMPACT_ATOMS: atom_id res chain seq x y z
N MET A 1 -3.14 22.40 51.81
CA MET A 1 -2.61 22.07 50.47
C MET A 1 -3.24 20.75 50.04
N ASN A 2 -3.95 20.73 48.92
CA ASN A 2 -4.64 19.52 48.45
C ASN A 2 -3.64 18.62 47.71
N SER A 3 -3.16 17.57 48.36
CA SER A 3 -2.21 16.60 47.77
C SER A 3 -2.95 15.27 47.57
N PRO A 4 -3.02 14.73 46.35
CA PRO A 4 -3.72 13.48 46.09
C PRO A 4 -3.01 12.31 46.76
N SER A 5 -3.74 11.22 47.01
CA SER A 5 -3.18 9.89 47.22
C SER A 5 -2.56 9.34 45.93
N ASP A 6 -1.75 8.29 46.03
CA ASP A 6 -1.16 7.65 44.84
C ASP A 6 -2.25 7.00 43.97
N GLN A 7 -3.34 6.53 44.56
CA GLN A 7 -4.46 5.93 43.84
C GLN A 7 -5.25 6.99 43.05
N GLU A 8 -5.61 8.12 43.66
CA GLU A 8 -6.28 9.23 42.97
C GLU A 8 -5.42 9.76 41.81
N LEU A 9 -4.10 9.81 41.99
CA LEU A 9 -3.17 10.23 40.95
C LEU A 9 -3.16 9.24 39.77
N VAL A 10 -3.14 7.93 40.03
CA VAL A 10 -3.22 6.89 38.99
C VAL A 10 -4.55 6.95 38.24
N GLU A 11 -5.66 7.09 38.96
CA GLU A 11 -7.00 7.18 38.37
C GLU A 11 -7.14 8.40 37.46
N ALA A 12 -6.67 9.57 37.91
CA ALA A 12 -6.68 10.80 37.12
C ALA A 12 -5.80 10.69 35.85
N ILE A 13 -4.59 10.12 35.97
CA ILE A 13 -3.70 9.92 34.81
C ILE A 13 -4.32 8.92 33.83
N THR A 14 -4.88 7.82 34.33
CA THR A 14 -5.51 6.78 33.50
C THR A 14 -6.71 7.33 32.74
N LYS A 15 -7.45 8.27 33.34
CA LYS A 15 -8.56 8.97 32.69
C LYS A 15 -8.09 10.00 31.65
N LEU A 16 -7.02 10.75 31.93
CA LEU A 16 -6.51 11.80 31.03
C LEU A 16 -5.66 11.26 29.87
N ARG A 17 -5.04 10.09 30.04
CA ARG A 17 -4.07 9.58 29.06
C ARG A 17 -4.68 9.23 27.69
N PRO A 18 -5.90 8.66 27.57
CA PRO A 18 -6.54 8.43 26.27
C PRO A 18 -6.73 9.71 25.44
N ASP A 19 -7.08 10.82 26.10
CA ASP A 19 -7.29 12.12 25.43
C ASP A 19 -5.97 12.85 25.15
N HIS A 20 -4.90 12.49 25.89
CA HIS A 20 -3.59 13.13 25.82
C HIS A 20 -2.42 12.11 25.83
N PRO A 21 -2.38 11.18 24.86
CA PRO A 21 -1.44 10.06 24.90
C PRO A 21 0.03 10.51 24.81
N HIS A 22 0.26 11.66 24.18
CA HIS A 22 1.60 12.18 23.89
C HIS A 22 2.09 13.27 24.85
N LEU A 23 1.26 13.71 25.81
CA LEU A 23 1.67 14.76 26.74
C LEU A 23 2.85 14.29 27.59
N GLY A 24 4.01 14.87 27.29
CA GLY A 24 5.22 14.71 28.09
C GLY A 24 5.01 15.10 29.55
N ARG A 25 5.84 14.55 30.44
CA ARG A 25 5.68 14.62 31.90
C ARG A 25 5.39 16.03 32.44
N LEU A 26 6.10 17.05 31.97
CA LEU A 26 5.95 18.44 32.45
C LEU A 26 4.60 19.06 32.06
N LYS A 27 4.11 18.78 30.86
CA LYS A 27 2.81 19.28 30.40
C LYS A 27 1.67 18.55 31.11
N LEU A 28 1.79 17.23 31.28
CA LEU A 28 0.85 16.45 32.07
C LEU A 28 0.78 16.92 33.54
N LEU A 29 1.93 17.25 34.15
CA LEU A 29 1.98 17.81 35.50
C LEU A 29 1.19 19.13 35.59
N SER A 30 1.35 20.00 34.59
CA SER A 30 0.65 21.29 34.54
C SER A 30 -0.86 21.07 34.41
N LEU A 31 -1.29 20.19 33.50
CA LEU A 31 -2.70 19.83 33.32
C LEU A 31 -3.34 19.25 34.59
N LEU A 32 -2.65 18.35 35.30
CA LEU A 32 -3.14 17.76 36.55
C LEU A 32 -3.29 18.81 37.65
N LYS A 33 -2.36 19.77 37.74
CA LYS A 33 -2.43 20.88 38.71
C LYS A 33 -3.59 21.81 38.39
N GLU A 34 -3.78 22.16 37.12
CA GLU A 34 -4.86 23.03 36.66
C GLU A 34 -6.24 22.37 36.87
N THR A 35 -6.39 21.10 36.48
CA THR A 35 -7.68 20.40 36.51
C THR A 35 -8.14 20.08 37.92
N HIS A 36 -7.23 19.72 38.82
CA HIS A 36 -7.58 19.21 40.16
C HIS A 36 -7.13 20.11 41.31
N SER A 37 -6.51 21.26 41.02
CA SER A 37 -5.93 22.17 42.02
C SER A 37 -4.96 21.47 42.99
N TRP A 38 -4.23 20.48 42.50
CA TRP A 38 -3.33 19.65 43.31
C TRP A 38 -1.96 20.28 43.53
N THR A 39 -1.38 20.02 44.70
CA THR A 39 0.04 20.25 44.95
C THR A 39 0.82 18.96 44.65
N LEU A 40 1.40 18.86 43.45
CA LEU A 40 2.13 17.69 42.97
C LEU A 40 3.56 18.05 42.52
N SER A 41 4.55 17.29 42.97
CA SER A 41 5.95 17.44 42.53
C SER A 41 6.24 16.59 41.30
N GLU A 42 7.20 17.05 40.48
CA GLU A 42 7.62 16.30 39.28
C GLU A 42 8.20 14.92 39.63
N GLN A 43 8.99 14.83 40.69
CA GLN A 43 9.56 13.56 41.14
C GLN A 43 8.47 12.54 41.54
N ARG A 44 7.41 12.99 42.23
CA ARG A 44 6.30 12.12 42.62
C ARG A 44 5.53 11.65 41.39
N LEU A 45 5.25 12.56 40.45
CA LEU A 45 4.63 12.20 39.18
C LEU A 45 5.49 11.18 38.41
N LYS A 46 6.81 11.41 38.29
CA LYS A 46 7.73 10.48 37.62
C LYS A 46 7.66 9.08 38.23
N LYS A 47 7.78 8.97 39.57
CA LYS A 47 7.70 7.67 40.27
C LYS A 47 6.37 6.96 40.00
N CYS A 48 5.26 7.70 40.00
CA CYS A 48 3.94 7.16 39.70
C CYS A 48 3.84 6.65 38.25
N LEU A 49 4.30 7.43 37.27
CA LEU A 49 4.28 7.04 35.85
C LEU A 49 5.13 5.80 35.59
N ASP A 50 6.36 5.76 36.12
CA ASP A 50 7.27 4.64 35.95
C ASP A 50 6.74 3.37 36.61
N LYS A 51 6.22 3.47 37.83
CA LYS A 51 5.70 2.32 38.60
C LYS A 51 4.46 1.68 37.95
N ASN A 52 3.62 2.49 37.31
CA ASN A 52 2.34 2.03 36.73
C ASN A 52 2.38 1.91 35.20
N ASN A 53 3.55 2.10 34.58
CA ASN A 53 3.75 2.03 33.14
C ASN A 53 2.84 3.00 32.34
N LEU A 54 2.60 4.19 32.89
CA LEU A 54 1.70 5.22 32.34
C LEU A 54 2.46 6.29 31.54
N ASN A 55 3.66 5.97 31.03
CA ASN A 55 4.49 6.93 30.32
C ASN A 55 3.82 7.44 29.04
N ALA A 56 4.16 8.67 28.64
CA ALA A 56 3.65 9.25 27.41
C ALA A 56 4.09 8.39 26.22
N GLN A 57 3.17 8.15 25.27
CA GLN A 57 3.55 7.58 24.00
C GLN A 57 4.36 8.62 23.21
N PRO A 58 5.46 8.24 22.55
CA PRO A 58 6.14 9.14 21.63
C PRO A 58 5.13 9.78 20.66
N GLU A 59 5.20 11.10 20.43
CA GLU A 59 4.35 11.81 19.44
C GLU A 59 4.38 11.16 18.04
N SER A 60 5.40 10.35 17.77
CA SER A 60 5.64 9.64 16.52
C SER A 60 4.92 8.29 16.35
N GLU A 61 4.22 7.75 17.36
CA GLU A 61 3.74 6.35 17.31
C GLU A 61 2.22 6.17 17.18
N GLY A 62 1.43 7.24 17.35
CA GLY A 62 -0.03 7.17 17.20
C GLY A 62 -0.48 7.09 15.73
N PRO A 63 -1.59 6.39 15.42
CA PRO A 63 -2.18 6.38 14.09
C PRO A 63 -2.66 7.78 13.68
N LEU A 64 -2.45 8.15 12.42
CA LEU A 64 -2.89 9.43 11.85
C LEU A 64 -4.27 9.27 11.16
N PRO A 65 -5.13 10.30 11.18
CA PRO A 65 -6.39 10.31 10.42
C PRO A 65 -6.13 10.34 8.90
N ARG A 66 -7.08 9.89 8.10
CA ARG A 66 -7.04 10.00 6.63
C ARG A 66 -7.96 11.14 6.18
N ASP A 67 -7.55 12.36 6.47
CA ASP A 67 -8.27 13.60 6.17
C ASP A 67 -7.69 14.31 4.92
N GLU A 68 -8.01 15.59 4.71
CA GLU A 68 -7.51 16.37 3.57
C GLU A 68 -5.98 16.42 3.52
N LYS A 69 -5.30 16.47 4.68
CA LYS A 69 -3.84 16.44 4.75
C LYS A 69 -3.29 15.09 4.29
N PHE A 70 -4.00 14.00 4.55
CA PHE A 70 -3.61 12.70 4.01
C PHE A 70 -3.64 12.68 2.47
N ASN A 71 -4.59 13.38 1.82
CA ASN A 71 -4.63 13.45 0.36
C ASN A 71 -3.38 14.14 -0.22
N GLU A 72 -2.88 15.20 0.44
CA GLU A 72 -1.60 15.83 0.08
C GLU A 72 -0.43 14.85 0.25
N VAL A 73 -0.40 14.12 1.37
CA VAL A 73 0.61 13.09 1.62
C VAL A 73 0.58 12.00 0.55
N VAL A 74 -0.62 11.56 0.11
CA VAL A 74 -0.75 10.57 -0.96
C VAL A 74 -0.20 11.11 -2.27
N LYS A 75 -0.51 12.35 -2.63
CA LYS A 75 0.01 12.99 -3.84
C LYS A 75 1.53 13.07 -3.84
N ASP A 76 2.13 13.53 -2.74
CA ASP A 76 3.58 13.66 -2.62
C ASP A 76 4.27 12.29 -2.59
N ALA A 77 3.69 11.31 -1.88
CA ALA A 77 4.20 9.94 -1.85
C ALA A 77 4.12 9.27 -3.23
N PHE A 78 3.04 9.50 -3.96
CA PHE A 78 2.87 9.01 -5.32
C PHE A 78 3.94 9.57 -6.27
N VAL A 79 4.13 10.90 -6.31
CA VAL A 79 5.10 11.54 -7.20
C VAL A 79 6.53 11.09 -6.87
N ASP A 80 6.87 10.99 -5.58
CA ASP A 80 8.19 10.55 -5.13
C ASP A 80 8.44 9.08 -5.52
N PHE A 81 7.50 8.17 -5.24
CA PHE A 81 7.64 6.76 -5.61
C PHE A 81 7.67 6.57 -7.13
N LYS A 82 6.78 7.24 -7.88
CA LYS A 82 6.72 7.23 -9.34
C LYS A 82 8.08 7.58 -9.94
N THR A 83 8.71 8.64 -9.44
CA THR A 83 10.01 9.12 -9.93
C THR A 83 11.12 8.13 -9.60
N ARG A 84 11.21 7.68 -8.34
CA ARG A 84 12.23 6.71 -7.90
C ARG A 84 12.14 5.38 -8.64
N GLU A 85 10.93 4.87 -8.84
CA GLU A 85 10.72 3.61 -9.56
C GLU A 85 11.16 3.72 -11.01
N ARG A 86 10.80 4.82 -11.70
CA ARG A 86 11.25 5.07 -13.08
C ARG A 86 12.76 5.12 -13.16
N GLU A 87 13.40 5.91 -12.31
CA GLU A 87 14.87 6.07 -12.32
C GLU A 87 15.57 4.74 -12.04
N PHE A 88 15.06 3.96 -11.08
CA PHE A 88 15.58 2.62 -10.78
C PHE A 88 15.49 1.69 -12.00
N LEU A 89 14.32 1.62 -12.64
CA LEU A 89 14.10 0.72 -13.78
C LEU A 89 14.92 1.15 -15.01
N LEU A 90 15.07 2.44 -15.27
CA LEU A 90 15.91 2.95 -16.35
C LEU A 90 17.41 2.70 -16.12
N ALA A 91 17.83 2.64 -14.85
CA ALA A 91 19.21 2.39 -14.44
C ALA A 91 19.60 0.90 -14.41
N LEU A 92 18.67 -0.02 -14.70
CA LEU A 92 18.97 -1.44 -14.75
C LEU A 92 20.07 -1.73 -15.78
N SER A 93 21.03 -2.57 -15.38
CA SER A 93 22.01 -3.12 -16.32
C SER A 93 21.34 -4.00 -17.39
N LYS A 94 22.04 -4.27 -18.49
CA LYS A 94 21.53 -5.16 -19.55
C LYS A 94 21.10 -6.54 -19.02
N PRO A 95 21.91 -7.26 -18.19
CA PRO A 95 21.49 -8.55 -17.64
C PRO A 95 20.26 -8.45 -16.73
N GLN A 96 20.14 -7.36 -15.96
CA GLN A 96 18.95 -7.13 -15.12
C GLN A 96 17.71 -6.85 -15.96
N SER A 97 17.84 -6.05 -17.02
CA SER A 97 16.74 -5.74 -17.94
C SER A 97 16.26 -6.99 -18.69
N GLU A 98 17.19 -7.84 -19.13
CA GLU A 98 16.89 -9.13 -19.73
C GLU A 98 16.17 -10.07 -18.75
N LYS A 99 16.61 -10.11 -17.49
CA LYS A 99 15.96 -10.88 -16.44
C LYS A 99 14.54 -10.40 -16.16
N VAL A 100 14.35 -9.09 -16.01
CA VAL A 100 13.03 -8.47 -15.78
C VAL A 100 12.10 -8.66 -16.98
N SER A 101 12.61 -8.68 -18.22
CA SER A 101 11.79 -8.92 -19.41
C SER A 101 11.55 -10.41 -19.71
N ASN A 102 11.99 -11.33 -18.83
CA ASN A 102 11.98 -12.78 -19.06
C ASN A 102 12.68 -13.18 -20.37
N GLY A 103 13.79 -12.50 -20.70
CA GLY A 103 14.59 -12.74 -21.90
C GLY A 103 14.09 -12.05 -23.17
N TYR A 104 12.97 -11.31 -23.11
CA TYR A 104 12.40 -10.66 -24.30
C TYR A 104 13.28 -9.53 -24.84
N THR A 105 13.89 -8.74 -23.97
CA THR A 105 14.74 -7.60 -24.34
C THR A 105 15.72 -7.20 -23.23
N SER A 106 16.87 -6.66 -23.60
CA SER A 106 17.85 -6.08 -22.66
C SER A 106 17.73 -4.56 -22.52
N ASP A 107 16.69 -3.96 -23.13
CA ASP A 107 16.40 -2.52 -23.03
C ASP A 107 15.69 -2.20 -21.71
N SER A 108 16.33 -1.40 -20.87
CA SER A 108 15.78 -0.94 -19.58
C SER A 108 14.52 -0.08 -19.76
N THR A 109 14.35 0.56 -20.92
CA THR A 109 13.13 1.31 -21.26
C THR A 109 11.90 0.42 -21.27
N TYR A 110 12.04 -0.83 -21.71
CA TYR A 110 10.94 -1.79 -21.68
C TYR A 110 10.48 -2.08 -20.25
N ALA A 111 11.44 -2.34 -19.34
CA ALA A 111 11.14 -2.55 -17.93
C ALA A 111 10.48 -1.31 -17.31
N ALA A 112 11.00 -0.12 -17.63
CA ALA A 112 10.44 1.16 -17.17
C ALA A 112 9.06 1.49 -17.79
N CYS A 113 8.64 0.82 -18.86
CA CYS A 113 7.29 0.99 -19.42
C CYS A 113 6.30 -0.05 -18.88
N HIS A 114 6.71 -1.31 -18.72
CA HIS A 114 5.78 -2.42 -18.46
C HIS A 114 5.80 -2.95 -17.02
N MET A 115 6.87 -2.73 -16.25
CA MET A 115 7.10 -3.42 -14.97
C MET A 115 6.94 -2.49 -13.76
N ARG A 116 6.02 -1.53 -13.86
CA ARG A 116 5.82 -0.46 -12.88
C ARG A 116 4.61 -0.69 -12.00
N HIS A 117 4.68 -0.20 -10.76
CA HIS A 117 3.70 -0.44 -9.71
C HIS A 117 3.20 0.85 -9.05
N TYR A 118 3.75 2.02 -9.40
CA TYR A 118 3.34 3.30 -8.79
C TYR A 118 1.83 3.58 -8.85
N VAL A 119 1.13 3.18 -9.92
CA VAL A 119 -0.33 3.31 -9.99
C VAL A 119 -1.00 2.32 -9.04
N GLU A 120 -0.58 1.06 -8.99
CA GLU A 120 -1.12 0.12 -7.99
C GLU A 120 -0.91 0.61 -6.55
N VAL A 121 0.26 1.19 -6.24
CA VAL A 121 0.54 1.79 -4.94
C VAL A 121 -0.41 2.95 -4.66
N LEU A 122 -0.67 3.82 -5.66
CA LEU A 122 -1.68 4.88 -5.54
C LEU A 122 -3.06 4.31 -5.21
N LEU A 123 -3.47 3.25 -5.91
CA LEU A 123 -4.78 2.62 -5.67
C LEU A 123 -4.89 2.05 -4.26
N SER A 124 -3.79 1.50 -3.71
CA SER A 124 -3.72 1.07 -2.32
C SER A 124 -3.79 2.26 -1.35
N LEU A 125 -3.04 3.33 -1.62
CA LEU A 125 -3.04 4.55 -0.81
C LEU A 125 -4.42 5.23 -0.74
N GLN A 126 -5.17 5.17 -1.83
CA GLN A 126 -6.53 5.71 -1.95
C GLN A 126 -7.62 4.74 -1.43
N GLY A 127 -7.25 3.57 -0.91
CA GLY A 127 -8.19 2.56 -0.42
C GLY A 127 -9.07 1.95 -1.52
N ILE A 128 -8.69 2.08 -2.79
CA ILE A 128 -9.36 1.44 -3.92
C ILE A 128 -8.97 -0.03 -3.98
N LYS A 129 -7.67 -0.32 -3.83
CA LYS A 129 -7.14 -1.67 -3.65
C LYS A 129 -6.78 -1.89 -2.18
N PRO A 130 -6.97 -3.11 -1.65
CA PRO A 130 -6.55 -3.45 -0.30
C PRO A 130 -5.03 -3.63 -0.19
N CYS A 131 -4.35 -3.99 -1.28
CA CYS A 131 -2.90 -4.07 -1.34
C CYS A 131 -2.35 -4.00 -2.78
N THR A 132 -1.03 -3.83 -2.86
CA THR A 132 -0.19 -3.97 -4.04
C THR A 132 0.77 -5.12 -3.82
N LEU A 133 0.87 -6.02 -4.79
CA LEU A 133 1.79 -7.15 -4.78
C LEU A 133 2.94 -6.88 -5.75
N PHE A 134 4.16 -7.01 -5.27
CA PHE A 134 5.38 -6.88 -6.05
C PHE A 134 6.00 -8.26 -6.22
N ALA A 135 5.68 -8.90 -7.33
CA ALA A 135 6.11 -10.25 -7.65
C ALA A 135 6.67 -10.30 -9.08
N HIS A 136 7.77 -11.04 -9.26
CA HIS A 136 8.27 -11.37 -10.58
C HIS A 136 8.79 -12.81 -10.62
N ALA A 137 8.45 -13.57 -11.66
CA ALA A 137 8.76 -15.00 -11.75
C ALA A 137 10.25 -15.30 -11.68
N THR A 138 11.08 -14.42 -12.26
CA THR A 138 12.53 -14.64 -12.41
C THR A 138 13.38 -13.55 -11.76
N ALA A 139 12.81 -12.40 -11.40
CA ALA A 139 13.53 -11.17 -11.05
C ALA A 139 13.20 -10.65 -9.64
N GLN A 140 12.89 -11.58 -8.74
CA GLN A 140 12.44 -11.24 -7.38
C GLN A 140 13.50 -10.48 -6.56
N ASP A 141 14.77 -10.72 -6.84
CA ASP A 141 15.91 -9.98 -6.29
C ASP A 141 15.89 -8.50 -6.71
N ILE A 142 15.65 -8.23 -8.00
CA ILE A 142 15.57 -6.86 -8.54
C ILE A 142 14.38 -6.11 -7.95
N PHE A 143 13.22 -6.77 -7.85
CA PHE A 143 12.04 -6.17 -7.24
C PHE A 143 12.23 -5.94 -5.73
N THR A 144 12.93 -6.84 -5.04
CA THR A 144 13.29 -6.64 -3.63
C THR A 144 14.18 -5.40 -3.47
N GLU A 145 15.18 -5.24 -4.34
CA GLU A 145 16.03 -4.04 -4.35
C GLU A 145 15.21 -2.77 -4.61
N MET A 146 14.35 -2.76 -5.62
CA MET A 146 13.42 -1.65 -5.91
C MET A 146 12.60 -1.27 -4.67
N ILE A 147 12.07 -2.25 -3.94
CA ILE A 147 11.34 -1.98 -2.69
C ILE A 147 12.25 -1.33 -1.64
N GLN A 148 13.49 -1.82 -1.47
CA GLN A 148 14.43 -1.25 -0.49
C GLN A 148 14.81 0.20 -0.83
N VAL A 149 15.07 0.50 -2.10
CA VAL A 149 15.65 1.79 -2.53
C VAL A 149 14.60 2.81 -2.95
N CYS A 150 13.42 2.37 -3.39
CA CYS A 150 12.34 3.25 -3.86
C CYS A 150 11.21 3.34 -2.82
N LEU A 151 10.53 2.23 -2.49
CA LEU A 151 9.28 2.29 -1.70
C LEU A 151 9.51 2.50 -0.20
N LYS A 152 10.45 1.78 0.42
CA LYS A 152 10.73 1.93 1.87
C LYS A 152 11.07 3.37 2.27
N PRO A 153 11.92 4.10 1.52
CA PRO A 153 12.17 5.52 1.79
C PRO A 153 10.92 6.38 1.74
N VAL A 154 10.01 6.14 0.79
CA VAL A 154 8.72 6.84 0.67
C VAL A 154 7.85 6.56 1.88
N ILE A 155 7.69 5.29 2.26
CA ILE A 155 6.93 4.89 3.47
C ILE A 155 7.45 5.61 4.72
N LYS A 156 8.77 5.68 4.89
CA LYS A 156 9.40 6.35 6.02
C LYS A 156 9.20 7.86 5.97
N LYS A 157 9.49 8.50 4.84
CA LYS A 157 9.41 9.96 4.64
C LYS A 157 8.00 10.49 4.90
N TYR A 158 6.99 9.79 4.39
CA TYR A 158 5.59 10.19 4.49
C TYR A 158 4.83 9.53 5.64
N GLN A 159 5.54 8.77 6.50
CA GLN A 159 4.99 8.10 7.68
C GLN A 159 3.76 7.22 7.35
N LEU A 160 3.77 6.55 6.20
CA LEU A 160 2.61 5.79 5.70
C LEU A 160 2.15 4.71 6.69
N ALA A 161 3.07 4.15 7.48
CA ALA A 161 2.73 3.21 8.56
C ALA A 161 1.70 3.77 9.55
N ARG A 162 1.80 5.06 9.90
CA ARG A 162 0.86 5.72 10.81
C ARG A 162 -0.51 5.92 10.20
N TYR A 163 -0.61 6.04 8.88
CA TYR A 163 -1.87 6.06 8.15
C TYR A 163 -2.47 4.66 7.96
N GLY A 164 -1.85 3.61 8.51
CA GLY A 164 -2.34 2.24 8.45
C GLY A 164 -1.82 1.42 7.27
N PHE A 165 -0.67 1.78 6.68
CA PHE A 165 -0.07 0.98 5.61
C PHE A 165 1.04 0.06 6.15
N HIS A 166 1.09 -1.17 5.63
CA HIS A 166 2.06 -2.18 6.06
C HIS A 166 2.79 -2.74 4.85
N LEU A 167 4.12 -2.83 4.95
CA LEU A 167 4.97 -3.43 3.91
C LEU A 167 5.65 -4.67 4.46
N GLN A 168 5.43 -5.82 3.84
CA GLN A 168 5.98 -7.10 4.30
C GLN A 168 6.36 -8.01 3.14
N GLN A 169 7.45 -8.74 3.31
CA GLN A 169 7.85 -9.81 2.40
C GLN A 169 7.13 -11.12 2.76
N ILE A 170 6.73 -11.88 1.74
CA ILE A 170 6.15 -13.22 1.89
C ILE A 170 7.30 -14.21 2.09
N THR A 171 7.62 -14.54 3.34
CA THR A 171 8.77 -15.38 3.70
C THR A 171 8.45 -16.88 3.81
N HIS A 172 7.22 -17.27 3.48
CA HIS A 172 6.76 -18.65 3.55
C HIS A 172 6.36 -19.16 2.15
N PRO A 173 6.37 -20.49 1.93
CA PRO A 173 5.85 -21.05 0.69
C PRO A 173 4.40 -20.65 0.48
N MET A 174 4.13 -20.02 -0.67
CA MET A 174 2.80 -19.59 -1.06
C MET A 174 2.51 -20.05 -2.50
N PRO A 175 2.43 -21.37 -2.77
CA PRO A 175 2.09 -21.85 -4.10
C PRO A 175 0.65 -21.45 -4.44
N THR A 176 0.39 -21.13 -5.69
CA THR A 176 -0.99 -20.91 -6.16
C THR A 176 -1.43 -22.06 -7.06
N THR A 177 -2.70 -22.02 -7.48
CA THR A 177 -3.20 -23.04 -8.41
C THR A 177 -2.68 -22.84 -9.84
N ALA A 178 -2.29 -21.62 -10.24
CA ALA A 178 -1.89 -21.32 -11.62
C ALA A 178 -0.38 -21.09 -11.85
N HIS A 179 0.39 -20.64 -10.85
CA HIS A 179 1.83 -20.37 -10.99
C HIS A 179 2.66 -20.90 -9.81
N GLN A 180 3.97 -20.69 -9.83
CA GLN A 180 4.92 -21.19 -8.81
C GLN A 180 4.68 -20.60 -7.41
N GLY A 181 3.73 -19.67 -7.27
CA GLY A 181 3.47 -18.96 -6.05
C GLY A 181 4.02 -17.55 -6.01
N PHE A 182 3.92 -16.93 -4.84
CA PHE A 182 4.43 -15.58 -4.54
C PHE A 182 5.43 -15.58 -3.38
N GLN A 183 6.13 -16.70 -3.16
CA GLN A 183 7.20 -16.73 -2.17
C GLN A 183 8.26 -15.65 -2.54
N ASP A 184 8.75 -14.96 -1.52
CA ASP A 184 9.72 -13.86 -1.60
C ASP A 184 9.19 -12.56 -2.24
N ALA A 185 7.93 -12.53 -2.68
CA ALA A 185 7.21 -11.33 -3.11
C ALA A 185 7.02 -10.32 -1.95
N TRP A 186 6.78 -9.06 -2.29
CA TRP A 186 6.44 -8.03 -1.30
C TRP A 186 4.98 -7.62 -1.41
N VAL A 187 4.35 -7.36 -0.27
CA VAL A 187 2.98 -6.85 -0.18
C VAL A 187 2.99 -5.51 0.54
N PHE A 188 2.49 -4.48 -0.14
CA PHE A 188 2.16 -3.19 0.46
C PHE A 188 0.64 -3.12 0.66
N ALA A 189 0.17 -3.17 1.91
CA ALA A 189 -1.24 -3.35 2.24
C ALA A 189 -1.82 -2.22 3.09
N ASP A 190 -3.09 -1.92 2.86
CA ASP A 190 -3.90 -1.08 3.72
C ASP A 190 -4.51 -1.92 4.86
N THR A 191 -4.03 -1.71 6.08
CA THR A 191 -4.52 -2.41 7.29
C THR A 191 -5.89 -1.92 7.78
N ARG A 192 -6.38 -0.79 7.23
CA ARG A 192 -7.73 -0.26 7.48
C ARG A 192 -8.74 -0.69 6.42
N SER A 193 -8.30 -1.37 5.36
CA SER A 193 -9.19 -1.92 4.34
C SER A 193 -10.12 -2.97 4.96
N PRO A 194 -11.42 -3.02 4.57
CA PRO A 194 -12.31 -4.09 4.98
C PRO A 194 -11.83 -5.48 4.52
N LEU A 195 -10.97 -5.56 3.51
CA LEU A 195 -10.38 -6.80 3.00
C LEU A 195 -9.04 -7.14 3.67
N TRP A 196 -8.57 -6.38 4.66
CA TRP A 196 -7.33 -6.69 5.39
C TRP A 196 -7.27 -8.11 5.96
N PRO A 197 -8.36 -8.70 6.51
CA PRO A 197 -8.34 -10.11 6.92
C PRO A 197 -8.04 -11.07 5.77
N GLU A 198 -8.58 -10.82 4.58
CA GLU A 198 -8.34 -11.63 3.38
C GLU A 198 -6.87 -11.50 2.94
N VAL A 199 -6.33 -10.27 2.86
CA VAL A 199 -4.91 -10.02 2.55
C VAL A 199 -3.99 -10.78 3.50
N LYS A 200 -4.26 -10.71 4.80
CA LYS A 200 -3.47 -11.43 5.82
C LYS A 200 -3.54 -12.93 5.63
N GLN A 201 -4.73 -13.48 5.40
CA GLN A 201 -4.90 -14.92 5.27
C GLN A 201 -4.25 -15.45 3.99
N VAL A 202 -4.36 -14.71 2.89
CA VAL A 202 -3.82 -15.12 1.58
C VAL A 202 -2.31 -14.96 1.53
N PHE A 203 -1.77 -13.78 1.86
CA PHE A 203 -0.36 -13.48 1.62
C PHE A 203 0.55 -13.55 2.84
N LEU A 204 0.02 -13.34 4.05
CA LEU A 204 0.85 -13.15 5.26
C LEU A 204 0.76 -14.30 6.26
N THR A 205 -0.12 -15.26 6.02
CA THR A 205 -0.34 -16.44 6.86
C THR A 205 0.06 -17.69 6.10
N PRO A 206 0.96 -18.53 6.64
CA PRO A 206 1.31 -19.80 6.01
C PRO A 206 0.06 -20.67 5.79
N ASN A 207 -0.23 -20.97 4.53
CA ASN A 207 -1.36 -21.81 4.14
C ASN A 207 -0.93 -23.27 3.97
N LYS A 208 -1.76 -24.21 4.45
CA LYS A 208 -1.56 -25.65 4.23
C LYS A 208 -2.12 -26.01 2.85
N GLY A 209 -1.40 -25.68 1.79
CA GLY A 209 -1.78 -26.02 0.42
C GLY A 209 -1.64 -24.86 -0.56
N LYS A 210 -2.24 -25.02 -1.75
CA LYS A 210 -2.25 -23.99 -2.79
C LYS A 210 -3.27 -22.91 -2.46
N ALA A 211 -2.87 -21.65 -2.58
CA ALA A 211 -3.79 -20.53 -2.54
C ALA A 211 -4.68 -20.54 -3.79
N ASP A 212 -5.98 -20.36 -3.56
CA ASP A 212 -6.98 -20.22 -4.60
C ASP A 212 -6.83 -18.86 -5.31
N GLU A 213 -6.83 -18.86 -6.64
CA GLU A 213 -6.62 -17.65 -7.45
C GLU A 213 -7.78 -16.66 -7.29
N ASP A 214 -8.99 -17.15 -7.06
CA ASP A 214 -10.15 -16.30 -6.76
C ASP A 214 -9.90 -15.49 -5.48
N ARG A 215 -9.31 -16.15 -4.48
CA ARG A 215 -8.93 -15.49 -3.22
C ARG A 215 -7.76 -14.55 -3.38
N VAL A 216 -6.79 -14.88 -4.23
CA VAL A 216 -5.69 -13.97 -4.59
C VAL A 216 -6.26 -12.71 -5.26
N GLY A 217 -7.12 -12.86 -6.28
CA GLY A 217 -7.74 -11.73 -6.97
C GLY A 217 -8.58 -10.85 -6.03
N LYS A 218 -9.37 -11.47 -5.16
CA LYS A 218 -10.13 -10.75 -4.11
C LYS A 218 -9.20 -10.03 -3.13
N ALA A 219 -8.13 -10.68 -2.67
CA ALA A 219 -7.15 -10.07 -1.79
C ALA A 219 -6.38 -8.93 -2.47
N LEU A 220 -6.28 -8.91 -3.80
CA LEU A 220 -5.74 -7.80 -4.58
C LEU A 220 -6.79 -6.73 -4.91
N GLY A 221 -8.07 -6.96 -4.60
CA GLY A 221 -9.16 -6.03 -4.88
C GLY A 221 -9.59 -5.96 -6.34
N TYR A 222 -9.37 -7.02 -7.12
CA TYR A 222 -9.88 -7.08 -8.49
C TYR A 222 -11.41 -7.16 -8.50
N PRO A 223 -12.08 -6.51 -9.48
CA PRO A 223 -13.54 -6.39 -9.53
C PRO A 223 -14.22 -7.64 -10.11
N ILE A 224 -13.64 -8.84 -9.90
CA ILE A 224 -14.12 -10.08 -10.51
C ILE A 224 -14.22 -11.16 -9.42
N ASP A 225 -15.42 -11.70 -9.24
CA ASP A 225 -15.72 -12.72 -8.20
C ASP A 225 -15.18 -14.12 -8.53
N ARG A 226 -14.73 -14.34 -9.77
CA ARG A 226 -14.07 -15.57 -10.23
C ARG A 226 -12.89 -15.20 -11.11
N ALA A 227 -11.68 -15.33 -10.59
CA ALA A 227 -10.50 -15.49 -11.40
C ALA A 227 -10.63 -16.83 -12.14
N VAL A 228 -11.37 -16.84 -13.25
CA VAL A 228 -11.37 -17.94 -14.23
C VAL A 228 -9.91 -18.26 -14.47
N GLY A 229 -9.45 -19.40 -13.94
CA GLY A 229 -8.05 -19.61 -13.54
C GLY A 229 -7.09 -18.97 -14.53
N ILE A 230 -6.16 -18.17 -14.03
CA ILE A 230 -5.20 -17.33 -14.80
C ILE A 230 -4.55 -18.09 -15.97
N ALA A 231 -4.47 -19.41 -15.90
CA ALA A 231 -3.99 -20.30 -16.96
C ALA A 231 -4.94 -20.51 -18.17
N SER A 232 -6.20 -20.08 -18.11
CA SER A 232 -7.23 -20.36 -19.14
C SER A 232 -7.87 -19.11 -19.76
N SER A 233 -7.76 -17.94 -19.12
CA SER A 233 -8.31 -16.70 -19.66
C SER A 233 -7.31 -16.00 -20.58
N ARG A 234 -7.59 -15.96 -21.90
CA ARG A 234 -6.80 -15.21 -22.90
C ARG A 234 -7.03 -13.70 -22.91
N SER A 235 -7.75 -13.17 -21.92
CA SER A 235 -8.10 -11.75 -21.88
C SER A 235 -7.59 -11.12 -20.59
N SER A 236 -6.94 -9.97 -20.72
CA SER A 236 -6.58 -9.11 -19.61
C SER A 236 -7.20 -7.73 -19.80
N PHE A 237 -7.42 -7.05 -18.68
CA PHE A 237 -7.70 -5.63 -18.64
C PHE A 237 -6.40 -4.91 -18.30
N CYS A 238 -6.04 -3.91 -19.08
CA CYS A 238 -4.87 -3.06 -18.83
C CYS A 238 -5.29 -1.59 -18.85
N ALA A 239 -4.80 -0.83 -17.88
CA ALA A 239 -4.87 0.63 -17.87
C ALA A 239 -3.48 1.22 -18.15
N VAL A 240 -3.42 2.21 -19.03
CA VAL A 240 -2.18 2.85 -19.50
C VAL A 240 -2.07 4.25 -18.90
N ASP A 241 -0.88 4.63 -18.41
CA ASP A 241 -0.59 6.01 -17.98
C ASP A 241 -0.13 6.86 -19.17
N MET A 242 -1.05 7.68 -19.68
CA MET A 242 -0.81 8.58 -20.79
C MET A 242 0.08 9.76 -20.43
N THR A 243 0.05 10.20 -19.17
CA THR A 243 0.93 11.28 -18.68
C THR A 243 2.36 10.79 -18.72
N GLU A 244 2.63 9.59 -18.21
CA GLU A 244 3.98 9.05 -18.18
C GLU A 244 4.49 8.68 -19.58
N MET A 245 3.62 8.19 -20.47
CA MET A 245 4.00 7.94 -21.88
C MET A 245 4.54 9.22 -22.53
N HIS A 246 3.84 10.33 -22.30
CA HIS A 246 4.26 11.65 -22.77
C HIS A 246 5.58 12.09 -22.12
N ASP A 247 5.70 11.98 -20.80
CA ASP A 247 6.89 12.42 -20.05
C ASP A 247 8.15 11.63 -20.44
N MET A 248 8.01 10.32 -20.68
CA MET A 248 9.10 9.46 -21.14
C MET A 248 9.35 9.55 -22.66
N LYS A 249 8.51 10.27 -23.42
CA LYS A 249 8.53 10.31 -24.89
C LYS A 249 8.53 8.91 -25.50
N SER A 250 7.84 7.98 -24.85
CA SER A 250 7.83 6.58 -25.24
C SER A 250 6.74 6.34 -26.29
N SER A 251 7.07 5.60 -27.34
CA SER A 251 6.08 5.00 -28.24
C SER A 251 5.46 3.72 -27.67
N ILE A 252 5.98 3.24 -26.54
CA ILE A 252 5.54 2.04 -25.84
C ILE A 252 4.52 2.44 -24.78
N HIS A 253 3.43 1.67 -24.68
CA HIS A 253 2.42 1.85 -23.63
C HIS A 253 3.07 1.69 -22.24
N ILE A 254 2.79 2.64 -21.35
CA ILE A 254 3.22 2.55 -19.96
C ILE A 254 2.08 1.94 -19.15
N THR A 255 2.25 0.68 -18.76
CA THR A 255 1.26 -0.04 -17.96
C THR A 255 1.14 0.62 -16.59
N GLY A 256 -0.04 1.12 -16.27
CA GLY A 256 -0.39 1.57 -14.93
C GLY A 256 -0.72 0.37 -14.04
N TYR A 257 -1.67 -0.44 -14.47
CA TYR A 257 -2.00 -1.72 -13.82
C TYR A 257 -2.71 -2.66 -14.80
N GLU A 258 -2.61 -3.95 -14.53
CA GLU A 258 -3.22 -5.01 -15.33
C GLU A 258 -3.80 -6.09 -14.42
N PHE A 259 -4.91 -6.70 -14.84
CA PHE A 259 -5.40 -7.92 -14.23
C PHE A 259 -6.07 -8.80 -15.28
N PHE A 260 -6.03 -10.12 -15.05
CA PHE A 260 -6.69 -11.08 -15.93
C PHE A 260 -8.20 -11.00 -15.79
N THR A 261 -8.89 -10.99 -16.94
CA THR A 261 -10.35 -10.99 -17.01
C THR A 261 -10.80 -12.34 -17.54
N GLY A 262 -11.83 -12.93 -16.94
CA GLY A 262 -12.51 -14.08 -17.53
C GLY A 262 -13.07 -13.78 -18.92
N THR A 263 -13.54 -14.81 -19.63
CA THR A 263 -14.09 -14.69 -20.99
C THR A 263 -15.57 -14.26 -21.03
N GLY A 264 -16.21 -14.12 -19.86
CA GLY A 264 -17.63 -13.78 -19.72
C GLY A 264 -17.92 -12.28 -19.77
N GLU A 265 -19.08 -11.91 -20.30
CA GLU A 265 -19.58 -10.52 -20.34
C GLU A 265 -20.07 -10.03 -18.98
N ASP A 266 -20.29 -10.95 -18.05
CA ASP A 266 -20.96 -10.73 -16.76
C ASP A 266 -20.20 -9.77 -15.80
N HIS A 267 -18.92 -9.48 -16.07
CA HIS A 267 -18.07 -8.64 -15.21
C HIS A 267 -17.70 -7.29 -15.83
N LEU A 268 -18.20 -7.00 -17.04
CA LEU A 268 -17.79 -5.79 -17.74
C LEU A 268 -18.17 -4.51 -16.99
N ALA A 269 -19.38 -4.46 -16.44
CA ALA A 269 -19.85 -3.32 -15.67
C ALA A 269 -18.95 -3.06 -14.44
N ASP A 270 -18.58 -4.12 -13.72
CA ASP A 270 -17.70 -4.04 -12.55
C ASP A 270 -16.29 -3.55 -12.93
N ILE A 271 -15.75 -4.04 -14.06
CA ILE A 271 -14.46 -3.59 -14.60
C ILE A 271 -14.51 -2.10 -14.94
N LEU A 272 -15.55 -1.63 -15.63
CA LEU A 272 -15.69 -0.22 -16.01
C LEU A 272 -15.88 0.69 -14.78
N MET A 273 -16.69 0.27 -13.81
CA MET A 273 -16.87 0.99 -12.54
C MET A 273 -15.57 1.05 -11.74
N HIS A 274 -14.81 -0.04 -11.69
CA HIS A 274 -13.51 -0.09 -11.06
C HIS A 274 -12.51 0.84 -11.76
N PHE A 275 -12.41 0.76 -13.09
CA PHE A 275 -11.55 1.65 -13.87
C PHE A 275 -11.89 3.12 -13.66
N ASP A 276 -13.18 3.49 -13.63
CA ASP A 276 -13.58 4.88 -13.39
C ASP A 276 -13.15 5.40 -12.02
N ARG A 277 -13.18 4.55 -10.98
CA ARG A 277 -12.61 4.88 -9.66
C ARG A 277 -11.09 5.07 -9.73
N CYS A 278 -10.37 4.16 -10.39
CA CYS A 278 -8.92 4.25 -10.56
C CYS A 278 -8.52 5.50 -11.34
N ARG A 279 -9.24 5.80 -12.43
CA ARG A 279 -9.03 6.98 -13.28
C ARG A 279 -9.24 8.28 -12.50
N ARG A 280 -10.26 8.37 -11.64
CA ARG A 280 -10.45 9.54 -10.76
C ARG A 280 -9.29 9.71 -9.80
N ALA A 281 -8.88 8.64 -9.10
CA ALA A 281 -7.75 8.68 -8.18
C ALA A 281 -6.44 9.09 -8.86
N ALA A 282 -6.18 8.59 -10.06
CA ALA A 282 -5.04 9.00 -10.88
C ALA A 282 -5.10 10.50 -11.25
N ARG A 283 -6.27 10.98 -11.67
CA ARG A 283 -6.46 12.39 -12.03
C ARG A 283 -6.20 13.32 -10.85
N ASP A 284 -6.59 12.92 -9.64
CA ASP A 284 -6.41 13.73 -8.42
C ASP A 284 -4.92 13.96 -8.07
N VAL A 285 -4.03 13.11 -8.58
CA VAL A 285 -2.57 13.26 -8.47
C VAL A 285 -1.90 13.72 -9.77
N GLY A 286 -2.67 14.16 -10.77
CA GLY A 286 -2.16 14.70 -12.04
C GLY A 286 -1.85 13.65 -13.12
N THR A 287 -2.35 12.43 -12.96
CA THR A 287 -2.09 11.32 -13.89
C THR A 287 -3.34 11.01 -14.73
N LYS A 288 -3.16 10.82 -16.04
CA LYS A 288 -4.23 10.42 -16.95
C LYS A 288 -4.14 8.93 -17.28
N LEU A 289 -5.15 8.17 -16.88
CA LEU A 289 -5.30 6.76 -17.25
C LEU A 289 -6.28 6.57 -18.42
N GLU A 290 -5.92 5.69 -19.35
CA GLU A 290 -6.79 5.21 -20.42
C GLU A 290 -6.87 3.67 -20.39
N MET A 291 -7.96 3.11 -20.89
CA MET A 291 -8.08 1.65 -21.04
C MET A 291 -7.34 1.21 -22.30
N ASP A 292 -6.48 0.21 -22.18
CA ASP A 292 -5.93 -0.48 -23.35
C ASP A 292 -6.95 -1.49 -23.88
N LEU A 293 -7.60 -1.13 -24.98
CA LEU A 293 -8.61 -1.97 -25.63
C LEU A 293 -8.00 -2.90 -26.70
N SER A 294 -6.69 -2.87 -26.92
CA SER A 294 -6.02 -3.63 -27.98
C SER A 294 -6.17 -5.15 -27.81
N ASN A 295 -6.13 -5.62 -26.55
CA ASN A 295 -6.21 -7.04 -26.20
C ASN A 295 -7.63 -7.53 -25.90
N ASN A 296 -8.63 -6.64 -25.94
CA ASN A 296 -10.02 -7.00 -25.65
C ASN A 296 -10.99 -6.45 -26.69
N LYS A 297 -11.12 -7.20 -27.80
CA LYS A 297 -12.01 -6.87 -28.93
C LYS A 297 -13.46 -6.61 -28.50
N LYS A 298 -13.95 -7.27 -27.45
CA LYS A 298 -15.31 -7.09 -26.93
C LYS A 298 -15.46 -5.77 -26.19
N LEU A 299 -14.53 -5.47 -25.28
CA LEU A 299 -14.45 -4.18 -24.57
C LEU A 299 -14.38 -3.01 -25.57
N ARG A 300 -13.59 -3.18 -26.64
CA ARG A 300 -13.49 -2.20 -27.72
C ARG A 300 -14.84 -1.95 -28.41
N ALA A 301 -15.55 -3.00 -28.81
CA ALA A 301 -16.83 -2.89 -29.51
C ALA A 301 -17.96 -2.24 -28.69
N LEU A 302 -17.82 -2.15 -27.37
CA LEU A 302 -18.80 -1.54 -26.47
C LEU A 302 -18.47 -0.10 -26.08
N CYS A 303 -17.22 0.34 -26.32
CA CYS A 303 -16.77 1.71 -26.07
C CYS A 303 -16.83 2.60 -27.33
N GLU A 304 -17.01 2.00 -28.51
CA GLU A 304 -17.22 2.65 -29.81
C GLU A 304 -18.73 2.82 -30.09
#